data_AF-A0A1I7V250-F1
#
_entry.id   AF-A0A1I7V250-F1
#
_cell.length_a   1.000
_cell.length_b   1.000
_cell.length_c   1.000
_cell.angle_alpha   90.00
_cell.angle_beta   90.00
_cell.angle_gamma   90.00
#
_symmetry.space_group_name_H-M   'P 1'
#
loop_
_entity.id
_entity.type
_entity.pdbx_description
1 polymer ?
#
loop_
_entity_poly.entity_id
_entity_poly.type
_entity_poly.pdbx_seq_one_letter_code
_entity_poly.pdbx_strand_id
1 'polypeptide(L)'
;MDAKHLESLLICHGLPTTCLDLLTETEQWKNLKKIGFGEVENPNIDSFLHLEKIRFEARKMSPEDVWKLVQRFQKPLPTGSYFDITVNHDADVDDILTYFRKKGVDVRSNPVRPGDNERYIHTQRFVIPKTKEDHVLIVRMNNSRVYGWVGKASRFN
;
A
#
# COMPACT_ATOMS: atom_id res chain seq x y z
N MET A 1 -16.07 1.63 25.74
CA MET A 1 -15.37 2.37 24.66
C MET A 1 -16.40 2.69 23.60
N ASP A 2 -16.59 3.97 23.26
CA ASP A 2 -17.40 4.35 22.10
C ASP A 2 -16.67 3.89 20.83
N ALA A 3 -17.39 3.23 19.91
CA ALA A 3 -16.85 2.69 18.66
C ALA A 3 -16.18 3.77 17.78
N LYS A 4 -16.47 5.04 18.05
CA LYS A 4 -15.98 6.21 17.31
C LYS A 4 -14.50 6.58 17.55
N HIS A 5 -13.80 5.91 18.47
CA HIS A 5 -12.45 6.36 18.88
C HIS A 5 -11.30 5.42 18.49
N LEU A 6 -11.56 4.23 17.93
CA LEU A 6 -10.47 3.34 17.53
C LEU A 6 -9.91 3.77 16.17
N GLU A 7 -8.78 4.48 16.16
CA GLU A 7 -8.14 4.96 14.93
C GLU A 7 -7.03 4.04 14.40
N SER A 8 -6.47 3.19 15.26
CA SER A 8 -5.32 2.35 14.94
C SER A 8 -5.42 0.99 15.59
N LEU A 9 -5.06 -0.05 14.85
CA LEU A 9 -4.99 -1.42 15.35
C LEU A 9 -3.66 -2.06 14.97
N LEU A 10 -2.99 -2.69 15.95
CA LEU A 10 -1.75 -3.43 15.74
C LEU A 10 -1.91 -4.83 16.32
N ILE A 11 -1.74 -5.86 15.47
CA ILE A 11 -1.78 -7.27 15.87
C ILE A 11 -0.51 -7.93 15.34
N CYS A 12 0.42 -8.27 16.23
CA CYS A 12 1.77 -8.71 15.84
C CYS A 12 1.86 -10.17 15.35
N HIS A 13 0.80 -10.96 15.53
CA HIS A 13 0.77 -12.37 15.14
C HIS A 13 -0.03 -12.55 13.85
N GLY A 14 0.18 -13.70 13.19
CA GLY A 14 -0.63 -14.10 12.06
C GLY A 14 -2.11 -14.13 12.43
N LEU A 15 -2.95 -13.58 11.55
CA LEU A 15 -4.39 -13.53 11.74
C LEU A 15 -5.05 -14.50 10.77
N PRO A 16 -5.82 -15.49 11.27
CA PRO A 16 -6.67 -16.29 10.40
C PRO A 16 -7.63 -15.41 9.63
N THR A 17 -7.89 -15.73 8.35
CA THR A 17 -8.82 -14.98 7.50
C THR A 17 -10.19 -14.83 8.14
N THR A 18 -10.69 -15.86 8.82
CA THR A 18 -11.98 -15.82 9.52
C THR A 18 -12.06 -14.75 10.62
N CYS A 19 -10.95 -14.50 11.33
CA CYS A 19 -10.91 -13.43 12.33
C CYS A 19 -10.88 -12.05 11.67
N LEU A 20 -10.17 -11.92 10.55
CA LEU A 20 -10.13 -10.69 9.78
C LEU A 20 -11.51 -10.38 9.19
N ASP A 21 -12.21 -11.37 8.65
CA ASP A 21 -13.55 -11.20 8.09
C ASP A 21 -14.51 -10.64 9.14
N LEU A 22 -14.57 -11.27 10.32
CA LEU A 22 -15.36 -10.78 11.46
C LEU A 22 -14.97 -9.36 11.88
N LEU A 23 -13.68 -9.04 11.87
CA LEU A 23 -13.20 -7.71 12.22
C LEU A 23 -13.67 -6.67 11.18
N THR A 24 -13.62 -7.01 9.89
CA THR A 24 -13.97 -6.08 8.79
C THR A 24 -15.43 -5.66 8.78
N GLU A 25 -16.31 -6.45 9.38
CA GLU A 25 -17.74 -6.16 9.51
C GLU A 25 -18.05 -5.13 10.60
N THR A 26 -17.11 -4.90 11.53
CA THR A 26 -17.33 -4.02 12.69
C THR A 26 -17.34 -2.53 12.31
N GLU A 27 -18.11 -1.73 13.05
CA GLU A 27 -18.08 -0.26 12.90
C GLU A 27 -16.71 0.33 13.25
N GLN A 28 -16.00 -0.29 14.19
CA GLN A 28 -14.63 0.08 14.56
C GLN A 28 -13.70 -0.04 13.35
N TRP A 29 -13.80 -1.14 12.59
CA TRP A 29 -13.01 -1.32 11.38
C TRP A 29 -13.24 -0.23 10.34
N LYS A 30 -14.50 0.10 10.08
CA LYS A 30 -14.89 1.14 9.10
C LYS A 30 -14.33 2.52 9.44
N ASN A 31 -14.07 2.79 10.72
CA ASN A 31 -13.50 4.05 11.21
C ASN A 31 -11.98 4.01 11.43
N LEU A 32 -11.33 2.85 11.28
CA LEU A 32 -9.88 2.75 11.39
C LEU A 32 -9.22 3.62 10.31
N LYS A 33 -8.09 4.21 10.69
CA LYS A 33 -7.19 4.91 9.76
C LYS A 33 -5.91 4.13 9.52
N LYS A 34 -5.53 3.27 10.47
CA LYS A 34 -4.20 2.65 10.50
C LYS A 34 -4.29 1.19 10.94
N ILE A 35 -3.59 0.32 10.25
CA ILE A 35 -3.37 -1.06 10.69
C ILE A 35 -1.89 -1.43 10.64
N GLY A 36 -1.53 -2.39 11.50
CA GLY A 36 -0.32 -3.17 11.39
C GLY A 36 -0.61 -4.62 11.76
N PHE A 37 -0.48 -5.55 10.84
CA PHE A 37 -0.64 -6.97 11.11
C PHE A 37 0.66 -7.74 10.86
N GLY A 38 0.74 -8.96 11.42
CA GLY A 38 1.69 -9.97 10.98
C GLY A 38 1.26 -10.54 9.61
N GLU A 39 1.37 -11.87 9.47
CA GLU A 39 0.94 -12.55 8.25
C GLU A 39 -0.59 -12.61 8.10
N VAL A 40 -1.06 -12.25 6.91
CA VAL A 40 -2.43 -12.39 6.43
C VAL A 40 -2.38 -13.28 5.19
N GLU A 41 -2.98 -14.46 5.27
CA GLU A 41 -2.80 -15.48 4.23
C GLU A 41 -3.38 -15.06 2.87
N ASN A 42 -4.63 -14.61 2.86
CA ASN A 42 -5.34 -14.19 1.64
C ASN A 42 -6.07 -12.86 1.91
N PRO A 43 -5.35 -11.73 1.94
CA PRO A 43 -5.95 -10.45 2.27
C PRO A 43 -6.92 -10.02 1.17
N ASN A 44 -8.18 -9.76 1.54
CA ASN A 44 -9.08 -9.02 0.66
C ASN A 44 -8.69 -7.54 0.67
N ILE A 45 -7.90 -7.10 -0.32
CA ILE A 45 -7.38 -5.73 -0.39
C ILE A 45 -8.49 -4.66 -0.32
N ASP A 46 -9.68 -4.95 -0.85
CA ASP A 46 -10.79 -3.99 -0.86
C ASP A 46 -11.20 -3.59 0.57
N SER A 47 -11.10 -4.51 1.53
CA SER A 47 -11.41 -4.28 2.95
C SER A 47 -10.43 -3.32 3.64
N PHE A 48 -9.30 -3.01 3.02
CA PHE A 48 -8.25 -2.13 3.57
C PHE A 48 -8.18 -0.77 2.87
N LEU A 49 -8.90 -0.58 1.76
CA LEU A 49 -8.75 0.62 0.93
C LEU A 49 -9.24 1.89 1.63
N HIS A 50 -10.03 1.85 2.70
CA HIS A 50 -10.40 3.06 3.43
C HIS A 50 -9.24 3.64 4.26
N LEU A 51 -8.25 2.82 4.60
CA LEU A 51 -7.16 3.15 5.52
C LEU A 51 -6.16 4.16 4.92
N GLU A 52 -5.49 4.90 5.80
CA GLU A 52 -4.41 5.83 5.47
C GLU A 52 -3.03 5.18 5.63
N LYS A 53 -2.89 4.19 6.52
CA LYS A 53 -1.64 3.48 6.80
C LYS A 53 -1.87 1.99 6.90
N ILE A 54 -1.20 1.24 6.03
CA ILE A 54 -1.36 -0.20 5.90
C ILE A 54 0.01 -0.85 6.08
N ARG A 55 0.13 -1.83 6.97
CA ARG A 55 1.30 -2.70 7.07
C ARG A 55 0.87 -4.11 7.41
N PHE A 56 1.32 -5.09 6.63
CA PHE A 56 1.17 -6.51 6.94
C PHE A 56 2.07 -7.37 6.06
N GLU A 57 2.16 -8.66 6.35
CA GLU A 57 2.80 -9.64 5.49
C GLU A 57 1.71 -10.42 4.76
N ALA A 58 1.82 -10.54 3.44
CA ALA A 58 0.89 -11.28 2.60
C ALA A 58 1.57 -12.54 2.10
N ARG A 59 0.82 -13.64 2.03
CA ARG A 59 1.34 -14.84 1.36
C ARG A 59 1.61 -14.58 -0.12
N LYS A 60 0.66 -13.92 -0.79
CA LYS A 60 0.72 -13.53 -2.21
C LYS A 60 0.02 -12.18 -2.41
N MET A 61 0.45 -11.43 -3.42
CA MET A 61 -0.23 -10.25 -3.93
C MET A 61 -0.36 -10.35 -5.45
N SER A 62 -1.53 -10.09 -6.00
CA SER A 62 -1.70 -10.02 -7.45
C SER A 62 -1.31 -8.63 -7.99
N PRO A 63 -0.96 -8.50 -9.28
CA PRO A 63 -0.81 -7.20 -9.93
C PRO A 63 -2.03 -6.29 -9.80
N GLU A 64 -3.23 -6.88 -9.82
CA GLU A 64 -4.49 -6.16 -9.64
C GLU A 64 -4.63 -5.58 -8.22
N ASP A 65 -4.28 -6.37 -7.20
CA ASP A 65 -4.29 -5.93 -5.81
C ASP A 65 -3.34 -4.75 -5.57
N VAL A 66 -2.13 -4.84 -6.13
CA VAL A 66 -1.16 -3.75 -6.09
C VAL A 66 -1.72 -2.52 -6.79
N TRP A 67 -2.35 -2.70 -7.96
CA TRP A 67 -2.97 -1.60 -8.69
C TRP A 67 -4.10 -0.93 -7.91
N LYS A 68 -4.97 -1.69 -7.22
CA LYS A 68 -6.02 -1.14 -6.34
C LYS A 68 -5.43 -0.24 -5.26
N LEU A 69 -4.34 -0.68 -4.62
CA LEU A 69 -3.61 0.13 -3.62
C LEU A 69 -3.07 1.42 -4.25
N VAL A 70 -2.42 1.33 -5.41
CA VAL A 70 -1.92 2.51 -6.14
C VAL A 70 -3.06 3.48 -6.43
N GLN A 71 -4.15 3.02 -7.03
CA GLN A 71 -5.30 3.86 -7.35
C GLN A 71 -5.89 4.53 -6.12
N ARG A 72 -5.95 3.82 -4.99
CA ARG A 72 -6.46 4.38 -3.74
C ARG A 72 -5.53 5.46 -3.17
N PHE A 73 -4.22 5.23 -3.19
CA PHE A 73 -3.23 6.17 -2.65
C PHE A 73 -2.89 7.31 -3.63
N GLN A 74 -3.35 7.21 -4.88
CA GLN A 74 -3.39 8.33 -5.83
C GLN A 74 -4.57 9.30 -5.58
N LYS A 75 -5.51 8.96 -4.69
CA LYS A 75 -6.54 9.90 -4.22
C LYS A 75 -5.98 10.79 -3.10
N PRO A 76 -6.55 11.98 -2.85
CA PRO A 76 -6.10 12.84 -1.77
C PRO A 76 -6.08 12.11 -0.42
N LEU A 77 -4.88 12.03 0.16
CA LEU A 77 -4.59 11.46 1.48
C LEU A 77 -3.63 12.40 2.22
N PRO A 78 -3.58 12.34 3.57
CA PRO A 78 -2.58 13.06 4.34
C PRO A 78 -1.14 12.70 3.92
N THR A 79 -0.23 13.67 3.97
CA THR A 79 1.20 13.38 3.83
C THR A 79 1.62 12.37 4.90
N GLY A 80 2.40 11.36 4.51
CA GLY A 80 2.82 10.28 5.41
C GLY A 80 1.88 9.08 5.44
N SER A 81 0.80 9.08 4.66
CA SER A 81 0.06 7.87 4.32
C SER A 81 0.95 6.88 3.55
N TYR A 82 0.79 5.59 3.83
CA TYR A 82 1.59 4.55 3.17
C TYR A 82 0.88 3.19 3.14
N PHE A 83 1.34 2.33 2.23
CA PHE A 83 1.17 0.88 2.32
C PHE A 83 2.54 0.22 2.33
N ASP A 84 2.70 -0.79 3.17
CA ASP A 84 3.96 -1.48 3.40
C ASP A 84 3.70 -2.97 3.53
N ILE A 85 3.72 -3.67 2.40
CA ILE A 85 3.31 -5.07 2.31
C ILE A 85 4.53 -5.92 1.97
N THR A 86 4.91 -6.81 2.88
CA THR A 86 5.87 -7.88 2.60
C THR A 86 5.14 -9.01 1.89
N VAL A 87 5.75 -9.63 0.87
CA VAL A 87 5.14 -10.73 0.11
C VAL A 87 6.03 -11.96 0.22
N ASN A 88 5.48 -13.06 0.75
CA ASN A 88 6.26 -14.27 1.06
C ASN A 88 6.49 -15.18 -0.16
N HIS A 89 5.56 -15.21 -1.13
CA HIS A 89 5.68 -16.00 -2.37
C HIS A 89 5.84 -15.10 -3.61
N ASP A 90 6.94 -14.36 -3.63
CA ASP A 90 7.41 -13.49 -4.72
C ASP A 90 6.37 -12.51 -5.31
N ALA A 91 6.52 -11.22 -4.99
CA ALA A 91 5.86 -10.15 -5.73
C ALA A 91 6.56 -9.98 -7.08
N ASP A 92 6.17 -10.78 -8.08
CA ASP A 92 6.69 -10.68 -9.45
C ASP A 92 6.55 -9.25 -9.97
N VAL A 93 7.64 -8.49 -9.90
CA VAL A 93 7.65 -7.07 -10.23
C VAL A 93 7.38 -6.88 -11.72
N ASP A 94 7.88 -7.78 -12.57
CA ASP A 94 7.70 -7.66 -14.02
C ASP A 94 6.23 -7.86 -14.43
N ASP A 95 5.51 -8.77 -13.78
CA ASP A 95 4.07 -8.94 -13.98
C ASP A 95 3.29 -7.70 -13.50
N ILE A 96 3.65 -7.14 -12.33
CA ILE A 96 3.07 -5.88 -11.84
C ILE A 96 3.28 -4.74 -12.83
N LEU A 97 4.50 -4.56 -13.33
CA LEU A 97 4.82 -3.50 -14.29
C LEU A 97 4.12 -3.73 -15.63
N THR A 98 3.99 -4.98 -16.07
CA THR A 98 3.22 -5.34 -17.28
C THR A 98 1.75 -4.97 -17.11
N TYR A 99 1.16 -5.24 -15.95
CA TYR A 99 -0.19 -4.83 -15.62
C TYR A 99 -0.34 -3.30 -15.62
N PHE A 100 0.62 -2.56 -15.05
CA PHE A 100 0.61 -1.08 -15.05
C PHE A 100 0.62 -0.52 -16.48
N ARG A 101 1.46 -1.07 -17.37
CA ARG A 101 1.47 -0.67 -18.79
C ARG A 101 0.11 -0.90 -19.45
N LYS A 102 -0.53 -2.05 -19.19
CA LYS A 102 -1.89 -2.35 -19.68
C LYS A 102 -2.95 -1.36 -19.16
N LYS A 103 -2.72 -0.75 -18.00
CA LYS A 103 -3.57 0.32 -17.43
C LYS A 103 -3.21 1.73 -17.93
N GLY A 104 -2.28 1.85 -18.88
CA GLY A 104 -1.87 3.12 -19.47
C GLY A 104 -0.86 3.92 -18.64
N VAL A 105 -0.20 3.29 -17.66
CA VAL A 105 0.87 3.95 -16.89
C VAL A 105 2.15 3.99 -17.73
N ASP A 106 2.77 5.16 -17.81
CA ASP A 106 4.14 5.32 -18.31
C ASP A 106 5.13 4.78 -17.26
N VAL A 107 5.50 3.51 -17.43
CA VAL A 107 6.37 2.79 -16.49
C VAL A 107 7.81 3.26 -16.67
N ARG A 108 8.32 4.01 -15.69
CA ARG A 108 9.70 4.51 -15.63
C ARG A 108 10.22 4.40 -14.20
N SER A 109 11.37 3.75 -14.06
CA SER A 109 12.02 3.63 -12.75
C SER A 109 12.74 4.94 -12.42
N ASN A 110 12.29 5.61 -11.37
CA ASN A 110 12.81 6.88 -10.88
C ASN A 110 13.15 6.76 -9.38
N PRO A 111 14.32 6.19 -9.03
CA PRO A 111 14.79 6.06 -7.66
C PRO A 111 14.79 7.41 -6.94
N VAL A 112 14.74 7.40 -5.62
CA VAL A 112 14.63 8.63 -4.83
C VAL A 112 15.90 8.93 -4.06
N ARG A 113 16.62 7.90 -3.61
CA ARG A 113 17.86 8.05 -2.85
C ARG A 113 18.96 7.15 -3.40
N PRO A 114 20.24 7.51 -3.18
CA PRO A 114 21.35 6.57 -3.36
C PRO A 114 21.08 5.27 -2.59
N GLY A 115 21.36 4.12 -3.21
CA GLY A 115 21.10 2.79 -2.64
C GLY A 115 19.69 2.23 -2.85
N ASP A 116 18.72 3.02 -3.35
CA ASP A 116 17.38 2.48 -3.66
C ASP A 116 17.45 1.33 -4.68
N ASN A 117 18.36 1.41 -5.66
CA ASN A 117 18.53 0.36 -6.69
C ASN A 117 19.12 -0.94 -6.15
N GLU A 118 19.78 -0.93 -4.98
CA GLU A 118 20.29 -2.14 -4.34
C GLU A 118 19.17 -2.89 -3.62
N ARG A 119 18.12 -2.16 -3.21
CA ARG A 119 17.02 -2.69 -2.42
C ARG A 119 15.75 -2.94 -3.24
N TYR A 120 15.52 -2.14 -4.27
CA TYR A 120 14.31 -2.13 -5.07
C TYR A 120 14.64 -2.35 -6.53
N ILE A 121 13.85 -3.21 -7.17
CA ILE A 121 13.92 -3.49 -8.61
C ILE A 121 13.32 -2.30 -9.37
N HIS A 122 12.23 -1.71 -8.87
CA HIS A 122 11.56 -0.60 -9.54
C HIS A 122 11.07 0.45 -8.55
N THR A 123 11.18 1.72 -8.93
CA THR A 123 10.55 2.85 -8.23
C THR A 123 9.67 3.65 -9.19
N GLN A 124 8.35 3.55 -9.04
CA GLN A 124 7.39 4.32 -9.82
C GLN A 124 6.94 5.56 -9.05
N ARG A 125 6.78 6.68 -9.75
CA ARG A 125 6.19 7.91 -9.19
C ARG A 125 4.84 8.14 -9.84
N PHE A 126 3.86 8.54 -9.03
CA PHE A 126 2.52 8.88 -9.47
C PHE A 126 2.15 10.26 -8.93
N VAL A 127 1.72 11.15 -9.83
CA VAL A 127 1.19 12.46 -9.43
C VAL A 127 -0.20 12.26 -8.82
N ILE A 128 -0.49 12.96 -7.73
CA ILE A 128 -1.81 12.95 -7.07
C ILE A 128 -2.61 14.16 -7.58
N PRO A 129 -3.65 13.96 -8.41
CA PRO A 129 -4.42 15.06 -8.96
C PRO A 129 -5.09 15.91 -7.87
N LYS A 130 -5.24 17.22 -8.13
CA LYS A 130 -6.11 18.14 -7.36
C LYS A 130 -5.73 18.36 -5.89
N THR A 131 -4.47 18.14 -5.52
CA THR A 131 -3.96 18.59 -4.22
C THR A 131 -3.48 20.04 -4.33
N LYS A 132 -3.78 20.88 -3.32
CA LYS A 132 -3.27 22.27 -3.25
C LYS A 132 -1.75 22.33 -3.07
N GLU A 133 -1.16 21.23 -2.63
CA GLU A 133 0.27 21.01 -2.47
C GLU A 133 0.71 19.96 -3.49
N ASP A 134 1.90 20.09 -4.07
CA ASP A 134 2.49 19.09 -4.98
C ASP A 134 2.72 17.77 -4.24
N HIS A 135 1.73 16.88 -4.23
CA HIS A 135 1.83 15.55 -3.64
C HIS A 135 2.08 14.48 -4.70
N VAL A 136 2.95 13.54 -4.35
CA VAL A 136 3.27 12.35 -5.15
C VAL A 136 3.11 11.11 -4.30
N LEU A 137 2.65 10.04 -4.94
CA LEU A 137 2.78 8.68 -4.45
C LEU A 137 4.05 8.08 -5.07
N ILE A 138 4.98 7.66 -4.21
CA ILE A 138 6.16 6.91 -4.62
C ILE A 138 5.91 5.44 -4.27
N VAL A 139 6.01 4.57 -5.27
CA VAL A 139 5.85 3.12 -5.12
C VAL A 139 7.18 2.45 -5.43
N ARG A 140 7.72 1.72 -4.46
CA ARG A 140 8.97 0.97 -4.56
C ARG A 140 8.67 -0.50 -4.42
N MET A 141 9.23 -1.31 -5.31
CA MET A 141 8.92 -2.72 -5.41
C MET A 141 10.19 -3.54 -5.54
N ASN A 142 10.20 -4.67 -4.85
CA ASN A 142 11.07 -5.81 -5.13
C ASN A 142 10.25 -7.08 -4.97
N ASN A 143 10.87 -8.22 -5.23
CA ASN A 143 10.25 -9.54 -5.16
C ASN A 143 9.72 -9.92 -3.78
N SER A 144 10.06 -9.21 -2.70
CA SER A 144 9.57 -9.52 -1.36
C SER A 144 8.74 -8.39 -0.74
N ARG A 145 8.55 -7.27 -1.43
CA ARG A 145 7.96 -6.07 -0.83
C ARG A 145 7.38 -5.11 -1.85
N VAL A 146 6.18 -4.67 -1.55
CA VAL A 146 5.47 -3.60 -2.26
C VAL A 146 5.23 -2.47 -1.27
N TYR A 147 5.95 -1.36 -1.47
CA TYR A 147 5.93 -0.21 -0.56
C TYR A 147 5.49 1.04 -1.30
N GLY A 148 4.43 1.69 -0.84
CA GLY A 148 3.94 2.95 -1.36
C GLY A 148 3.87 4.01 -0.28
N TRP A 149 4.26 5.24 -0.60
CA TRP A 149 4.23 6.34 0.35
C TRP A 149 3.83 7.66 -0.31
N VAL A 150 2.97 8.41 0.36
CA VAL A 150 2.47 9.71 -0.08
C VAL A 150 3.23 10.84 0.62
N GLY A 151 3.72 11.80 -0.17
CA GLY A 151 4.15 13.08 0.38
C GLY A 151 4.56 14.09 -0.66
N LYS A 152 5.25 15.15 -0.22
CA LYS A 152 5.53 16.34 -1.04
C LYS A 152 6.58 16.06 -2.12
N ALA A 153 6.26 16.38 -3.38
CA ALA A 153 7.14 16.19 -4.53
C ALA A 153 8.47 16.92 -4.38
N SER A 154 8.45 18.12 -3.78
CA SER A 154 9.64 18.95 -3.54
C SER A 154 10.71 18.29 -2.67
N ARG A 155 10.38 17.22 -1.93
CA ARG A 155 11.36 16.47 -1.14
C ARG A 155 12.16 15.44 -1.96
N PHE A 156 11.84 15.28 -3.24
CA PHE A 156 12.34 14.18 -4.10
C PHE A 156 12.79 14.63 -5.50
N ASN A 157 12.90 15.94 -5.70
CA ASN A 157 13.47 16.57 -6.88
C ASN A 157 14.89 17.04 -6.59
#